data_AF-V5I6G4-F1
#
_entry.id   AF-V5I6G4-F1
#
_cell.length_a   1.000
_cell.length_b   1.000
_cell.length_c   1.000
_cell.angle_alpha   90.00
_cell.angle_beta   90.00
_cell.angle_gamma   90.00
#
_symmetry.space_group_name_H-M   'P 1'
#
loop_
_entity.id
_entity.type
_entity.pdbx_description
1 polymer ?
#
loop_
_entity_poly.entity_id
_entity_poly.type
_entity_poly.pdbx_seq_one_letter_code
_entity_poly.pdbx_strand_id
1 'polypeptide(L)'
;SALPEKILIPLSRYLWDAQVPLLVCRSIGFLGYIRLQVKEHTVIESHPDSENPDIRLDKPWPALKEYLDSINVATLDQRARSQVPAVVILYYYLSKYKEFHEGNLPKTREQKNILKKMIR
;
A
#
# COMPACT_ATOMS: atom_id res chain seq x y z
N SER A 1 17.07 -26.16 -28.72
CA SER A 1 18.24 -26.68 -27.97
C SER A 1 18.61 -25.68 -26.89
N ALA A 2 18.69 -26.11 -25.62
CA ALA A 2 19.12 -25.25 -24.53
C ALA A 2 20.66 -25.12 -24.52
N LEU A 3 21.18 -23.96 -24.10
CA LEU A 3 22.63 -23.72 -24.03
C LEU A 3 23.27 -24.68 -23.00
N PRO A 4 24.26 -25.51 -23.37
CA PRO A 4 24.91 -26.44 -22.45
C PRO A 4 25.59 -25.72 -21.28
N GLU A 5 25.63 -26.38 -20.12
CA GLU A 5 26.20 -25.82 -18.89
C GLU A 5 27.66 -25.36 -19.05
N LYS A 6 28.46 -26.13 -19.81
CA LYS A 6 29.85 -25.82 -20.13
C LYS A 6 30.04 -24.43 -20.76
N ILE A 7 29.05 -23.94 -21.50
CA ILE A 7 29.09 -22.60 -22.14
C ILE A 7 28.37 -21.59 -21.26
N LEU A 8 27.29 -22.01 -20.60
CA LEU A 8 26.44 -21.12 -19.81
C LEU A 8 27.17 -20.55 -18.59
N ILE A 9 27.99 -21.37 -17.90
CA ILE A 9 28.71 -20.93 -16.70
C ILE A 9 29.75 -19.84 -17.04
N PRO A 10 30.66 -20.03 -18.02
CA PRO A 10 31.58 -18.97 -18.43
C PRO A 10 30.87 -17.70 -18.89
N LEU A 11 29.81 -17.84 -19.70
CA LEU A 11 29.02 -16.71 -20.18
C LEU A 11 28.38 -15.94 -19.01
N SER A 12 27.78 -16.66 -18.06
CA SER A 12 27.18 -16.09 -16.85
C SER A 12 28.20 -15.27 -16.04
N ARG A 13 29.43 -15.76 -15.86
CA ARG A 13 30.50 -15.02 -15.19
C ARG A 13 30.93 -13.78 -15.95
N TYR A 14 31.16 -13.92 -17.26
CA TYR A 14 31.58 -12.79 -18.09
C TYR A 14 30.53 -11.67 -18.10
N LEU A 15 29.25 -12.01 -18.26
CA LEU A 15 28.15 -11.03 -18.24
C LEU A 15 27.95 -10.44 -16.84
N TRP A 16 28.20 -11.19 -15.78
CA TRP A 16 28.19 -10.67 -14.41
C TRP A 16 29.22 -9.56 -14.24
N ASP A 17 30.47 -9.82 -14.64
CA ASP A 17 31.57 -8.86 -14.52
C ASP A 17 31.29 -7.62 -15.39
N ALA A 18 30.76 -7.82 -16.59
CA ALA A 18 30.34 -6.75 -17.50
C ALA A 18 29.04 -6.01 -17.09
N GLN A 19 28.41 -6.40 -15.96
CA GLN A 19 27.13 -5.83 -15.49
C GLN A 19 25.96 -5.94 -16.49
N VAL A 20 25.98 -6.97 -17.33
CA VAL A 20 24.93 -7.22 -18.32
C VAL A 20 23.94 -8.24 -17.73
N PRO A 21 22.63 -7.92 -17.65
CA PRO A 21 21.62 -8.88 -17.22
C PRO A 21 21.55 -10.09 -18.14
N LEU A 22 21.38 -11.27 -17.57
CA LEU A 22 21.26 -12.54 -18.30
C LEU A 22 19.96 -13.24 -17.91
N LEU A 23 19.13 -13.57 -18.89
CA LEU A 23 17.94 -14.42 -18.74
C LEU A 23 18.18 -15.77 -19.41
N VAL A 24 18.11 -16.85 -18.63
CA VAL A 24 18.29 -18.22 -19.11
C VAL A 24 16.94 -18.92 -19.12
N CYS A 25 16.50 -19.36 -20.29
CA CYS A 25 15.27 -20.12 -20.45
C CYS A 25 15.58 -21.53 -20.99
N ARG A 26 14.98 -22.56 -20.40
CA ARG A 26 15.08 -23.96 -20.86
C ARG A 26 13.72 -24.63 -20.82
N SER A 27 13.48 -25.55 -21.76
CA SER A 27 12.32 -26.45 -21.75
C SER A 27 12.82 -27.88 -21.71
N ILE A 28 12.35 -28.68 -20.75
CA ILE A 28 12.73 -30.08 -20.55
C ILE A 28 11.43 -30.89 -20.50
N GLY A 29 10.99 -31.42 -21.64
CA GLY A 29 9.65 -32.01 -21.77
C GLY A 29 8.57 -30.98 -21.42
N PHE A 30 7.76 -31.29 -20.39
CA PHE A 30 6.72 -30.42 -19.86
C PHE A 30 7.20 -29.41 -18.79
N LEU A 31 8.49 -29.39 -18.46
CA LEU A 31 9.07 -28.47 -17.48
C LEU A 31 9.67 -27.24 -18.16
N GLY A 32 9.17 -26.05 -17.81
CA GLY A 32 9.80 -24.77 -18.13
C GLY A 32 10.73 -24.32 -17.00
N TYR A 33 11.94 -23.89 -17.34
CA TYR A 33 12.93 -23.35 -16.41
C TYR A 33 13.34 -21.95 -16.87
N ILE A 34 13.26 -20.98 -15.95
CA ILE A 34 13.68 -19.59 -16.18
C ILE A 34 14.59 -19.18 -15.02
N ARG A 35 15.77 -18.62 -15.32
CA ARG A 35 16.69 -18.03 -14.34
C ARG A 35 17.10 -16.64 -14.79
N LEU A 36 16.81 -15.64 -13.96
CA LEU A 36 17.31 -14.27 -14.11
C LEU A 36 18.61 -14.10 -13.32
N GLN A 37 19.59 -13.46 -13.94
CA GLN A 37 20.81 -13.00 -13.29
C GLN A 37 20.95 -11.50 -13.55
N VAL A 38 20.93 -10.72 -12.49
CA VAL A 38 21.14 -9.27 -12.49
C VAL A 38 21.86 -8.90 -11.20
N LYS A 39 22.81 -7.95 -11.27
CA LYS A 39 23.55 -7.49 -10.08
C LYS A 39 22.63 -6.69 -9.14
N GLU A 40 22.01 -5.66 -9.68
CA GLU A 40 21.02 -4.82 -9.00
C GLU A 40 19.96 -4.39 -10.02
N HIS A 41 18.69 -4.46 -9.63
CA HIS A 41 17.57 -3.97 -10.42
C HIS A 41 16.64 -3.16 -9.52
N THR A 42 16.94 -1.87 -9.39
CA THR A 42 16.14 -0.95 -8.59
C THR A 42 14.84 -0.63 -9.32
N VAL A 43 13.71 -0.95 -8.69
CA VAL A 43 12.37 -0.69 -9.21
C VAL A 43 11.71 0.37 -8.33
N ILE A 44 11.29 1.48 -8.93
CA ILE A 44 10.56 2.55 -8.23
C ILE A 44 9.06 2.27 -8.30
N GLU A 45 8.56 1.87 -9.46
CA GLU A 45 7.14 1.61 -9.70
C GLU A 45 6.87 0.10 -9.59
N SER A 46 6.77 -0.40 -8.36
CA SER A 46 6.59 -1.84 -8.10
C SER A 46 5.18 -2.36 -8.42
N HIS A 47 4.23 -1.47 -8.73
CA HIS A 47 2.84 -1.79 -9.08
C HIS A 47 2.24 -2.91 -8.20
N PRO A 48 2.19 -2.74 -6.88
CA PRO A 48 1.71 -3.80 -5.99
C PRO A 48 0.20 -4.04 -6.18
N ASP A 49 -0.21 -5.31 -6.11
CA ASP A 49 -1.61 -5.73 -6.34
C ASP A 49 -2.60 -5.13 -5.34
N SER A 50 -2.14 -4.79 -4.14
CA SER A 50 -2.95 -4.17 -3.10
C SER A 50 -2.15 -3.15 -2.29
N GLU A 51 -2.58 -1.90 -2.30
CA GLU A 51 -2.06 -0.85 -1.44
C GLU A 51 -3.15 -0.36 -0.49
N ASN A 52 -2.77 -0.09 0.76
CA ASN A 52 -3.62 0.68 1.63
C ASN A 52 -3.48 2.16 1.27
N PRO A 53 -4.57 2.88 0.98
CA PRO A 53 -4.49 4.28 0.60
C PRO A 53 -3.94 5.12 1.76
N ASP A 54 -3.02 6.03 1.44
CA ASP A 54 -2.43 6.94 2.42
C ASP A 54 -3.38 8.11 2.74
N ILE A 55 -4.37 7.84 3.60
CA ILE A 55 -5.44 8.79 3.97
C ILE A 55 -5.02 9.81 5.03
N ARG A 56 -3.87 9.62 5.70
CA ARG A 56 -3.29 10.55 6.70
C ARG A 56 -4.23 11.05 7.81
N LEU A 57 -5.29 10.32 8.17
CA LEU A 57 -6.22 10.76 9.22
C LEU A 57 -5.62 10.75 10.63
N ASP A 58 -4.55 9.98 10.85
CA ASP A 58 -3.78 9.96 12.08
C ASP A 58 -2.88 11.20 12.21
N LYS A 59 -2.35 11.69 11.09
CA LYS A 59 -1.43 12.84 10.99
C LYS A 59 -1.82 13.74 9.81
N PRO A 60 -2.94 14.47 9.91
CA PRO A 60 -3.38 15.36 8.84
C PRO A 60 -2.41 16.54 8.73
N TRP A 61 -2.09 16.94 7.49
CA TRP A 61 -1.37 18.19 7.25
C TRP A 61 -2.31 19.39 7.45
N PRO A 62 -1.79 20.62 7.64
CA PRO A 62 -2.60 21.78 8.02
C PRO A 62 -3.81 22.01 7.12
N ALA A 63 -3.63 22.02 5.79
CA ALA A 63 -4.74 22.22 4.85
C ALA A 63 -5.80 21.09 4.89
N LEU A 64 -5.38 19.83 5.08
CA LEU A 64 -6.33 18.73 5.26
C LEU A 64 -7.11 18.88 6.56
N LYS A 65 -6.42 19.26 7.64
CA LYS A 65 -7.07 19.50 8.92
C LYS A 65 -8.10 20.62 8.82
N GLU A 66 -7.76 21.75 8.20
CA GLU A 66 -8.69 22.87 7.98
C GLU A 66 -9.92 22.44 7.18
N TYR A 67 -9.73 21.68 6.09
CA TYR A 67 -10.84 21.14 5.32
C TYR A 67 -11.74 20.21 6.15
N LEU A 68 -11.14 19.28 6.90
CA LEU A 68 -11.87 18.32 7.72
C LEU A 68 -12.61 18.99 8.88
N ASP A 69 -12.00 19.98 9.53
CA ASP A 69 -12.58 20.75 10.64
C ASP A 69 -13.67 21.73 10.16
N SER A 70 -13.67 22.13 8.88
CA SER A 70 -14.69 23.01 8.30
C SER A 70 -16.07 22.36 8.17
N ILE A 71 -16.14 21.02 8.18
CA ILE A 71 -17.38 20.26 7.98
C ILE A 71 -17.87 19.72 9.32
N ASN A 72 -18.94 20.32 9.84
CA ASN A 72 -19.59 19.80 11.04
C ASN A 72 -20.58 18.67 10.69
N VAL A 73 -20.13 17.42 10.84
CA VAL A 73 -20.93 16.23 10.52
C VAL A 73 -22.18 16.10 11.40
N ALA A 74 -22.21 16.69 12.60
CA ALA A 74 -23.37 16.60 13.49
C ALA A 74 -24.57 17.45 13.03
N THR A 75 -24.34 18.48 12.22
CA THR A 75 -25.39 19.41 11.76
C THR A 75 -25.94 19.09 10.38
N LEU A 76 -25.40 18.06 9.71
CA LEU A 76 -25.81 17.68 8.36
C LEU A 76 -27.12 16.89 8.38
N ASP A 77 -28.02 17.20 7.46
CA ASP A 77 -29.21 16.40 7.19
C ASP A 77 -28.83 15.11 6.44
N GLN A 78 -29.78 14.17 6.35
CA GLN A 78 -29.53 12.86 5.73
C GLN A 78 -29.07 12.99 4.28
N ARG A 79 -29.58 13.97 3.52
CA ARG A 79 -29.19 14.18 2.12
C ARG A 79 -27.78 14.76 2.00
N ALA A 80 -27.42 15.78 2.78
CA ALA A 80 -26.06 16.32 2.74
C ALA A 80 -25.03 15.28 3.20
N ARG A 81 -25.37 14.47 4.23
CA ARG A 81 -24.47 13.40 4.72
C ARG A 81 -24.14 12.36 3.66
N SER A 82 -25.08 12.04 2.76
CA SER A 82 -24.83 11.11 1.64
C SER A 82 -23.87 11.66 0.57
N GLN A 83 -23.68 12.98 0.51
CA GLN A 83 -22.76 13.62 -0.43
C GLN A 83 -21.36 13.86 0.17
N VAL A 84 -21.22 13.73 1.48
CA VAL A 84 -19.94 13.94 2.18
C VAL A 84 -19.02 12.71 2.00
N PRO A 85 -17.74 12.89 1.61
CA PRO A 85 -16.79 11.79 1.54
C PRO A 85 -16.65 11.07 2.88
N ALA A 86 -16.64 9.73 2.85
CA ALA A 86 -16.56 8.91 4.05
C ALA A 86 -15.35 9.22 4.94
N VAL A 87 -14.25 9.70 4.35
CA VAL A 87 -13.03 10.13 5.05
C VAL A 87 -13.30 11.28 6.02
N VAL A 88 -14.17 12.22 5.65
CA VAL A 88 -14.58 13.36 6.51
C VAL A 88 -15.38 12.86 7.71
N ILE A 89 -16.35 11.98 7.46
CA ILE A 89 -17.17 11.35 8.50
C ILE A 89 -16.27 10.58 9.47
N LEU A 90 -15.36 9.78 8.93
CA LEU A 90 -14.41 8.99 9.72
C LEU A 90 -13.52 9.90 10.59
N TYR A 91 -12.99 10.99 10.04
CA TYR A 91 -12.20 11.95 10.81
C TYR A 91 -12.99 12.59 11.94
N TYR A 92 -14.23 13.05 11.68
CA TYR A 92 -15.08 13.64 12.72
C TYR A 92 -15.27 12.69 13.92
N TYR A 93 -15.65 11.44 13.65
CA TYR A 93 -15.82 10.45 14.72
C TYR A 93 -14.50 10.01 15.35
N LEU A 94 -13.39 10.03 14.62
CA LEU A 94 -12.05 9.81 15.19
C LEU A 94 -11.66 10.94 16.15
N SER A 95 -11.93 12.19 15.81
CA SER A 95 -11.70 13.35 16.70
C SER A 95 -12.56 13.24 17.96
N LYS A 96 -13.83 12.85 17.81
CA LYS A 96 -14.69 12.56 18.97
C LYS A 96 -14.18 11.40 19.81
N TYR A 97 -13.76 10.31 19.19
CA TYR A 97 -13.19 9.18 19.92
C TYR A 97 -11.95 9.61 20.73
N LYS A 98 -11.07 10.42 20.14
CA LYS A 98 -9.88 10.99 20.81
C LYS A 98 -10.24 11.83 22.03
N GLU A 99 -11.27 12.67 21.95
CA GLU A 99 -11.77 13.48 23.09
C GLU A 99 -12.10 12.59 24.31
N PHE A 100 -12.69 11.40 24.08
CA PHE A 100 -13.07 10.47 25.16
C PHE A 100 -11.97 9.50 25.61
N HIS A 101 -10.84 9.42 24.91
CA HIS A 101 -9.79 8.41 25.14
C HIS A 101 -8.38 9.04 25.25
N GLU A 102 -8.28 10.21 25.89
CA GLU A 102 -7.00 10.89 26.17
C GLU A 102 -6.17 11.15 24.90
N GLY A 103 -6.83 11.46 23.79
CA GLY A 103 -6.17 11.71 22.51
C GLY A 103 -5.74 10.45 21.74
N ASN A 104 -6.01 9.25 22.25
CA ASN A 104 -5.59 8.00 21.62
C ASN A 104 -6.50 7.59 20.45
N LEU A 105 -5.88 7.01 19.41
CA LEU A 105 -6.57 6.33 18.32
C LEU A 105 -6.96 4.90 18.70
N PRO A 106 -8.02 4.32 18.09
CA PRO A 106 -8.41 2.95 18.33
C PRO A 106 -7.36 1.97 17.78
N LYS A 107 -6.71 1.22 18.67
CA LYS A 107 -5.66 0.25 18.35
C LYS A 107 -6.22 -1.17 18.28
N THR A 108 -7.01 -1.56 19.27
CA THR A 108 -7.55 -2.93 19.37
C THR A 108 -8.80 -3.13 18.52
N ARG A 109 -9.14 -4.39 18.23
CA ARG A 109 -10.38 -4.73 17.50
C ARG A 109 -11.62 -4.23 18.24
N GLU A 110 -11.61 -4.28 19.56
CA GLU A 110 -12.70 -3.79 20.41
C GLU A 110 -12.87 -2.28 20.30
N GLN A 111 -11.77 -1.52 20.38
CA GLN A 111 -11.78 -0.06 20.20
C GLN A 111 -12.27 0.33 18.79
N LYS A 112 -11.84 -0.40 17.76
CA LYS A 112 -12.34 -0.20 16.38
C LYS A 112 -13.85 -0.49 16.27
N ASN A 113 -14.37 -1.46 17.03
CA ASN A 113 -15.81 -1.73 17.07
C ASN A 113 -16.60 -0.62 17.78
N ILE A 114 -16.03 -0.01 18.84
CA ILE A 114 -16.62 1.17 19.48
C ILE A 114 -16.73 2.31 18.47
N LEU A 115 -15.66 2.61 17.73
CA LEU A 115 -15.69 3.63 16.67
C LEU A 115 -16.75 3.32 15.60
N LYS A 116 -16.84 2.07 15.13
CA LYS A 116 -17.87 1.66 14.17
C LYS A 116 -19.29 1.87 14.69
N LYS A 117 -19.52 1.67 16.00
CA LYS A 117 -20.81 1.95 16.64
C LYS A 117 -21.11 3.43 16.74
N MET A 118 -20.10 4.30 16.87
CA MET A 118 -20.29 5.76 16.87
C MET A 118 -20.71 6.29 15.48
N ILE A 119 -20.22 5.66 14.41
CA ILE A 119 -20.49 6.06 13.01
C ILE A 119 -21.89 5.61 12.54
N ARG A 120 -22.35 4.46 13.04
CA ARG A 120 -23.69 3.89 12.76
C ARG A 120 -24.79 4.74 13.39
#